data_AF-H3AAU6-F1
#
_entry.id   AF-H3AAU6-F1
#
_cell.length_a   1.000
_cell.length_b   1.000
_cell.length_c   1.000
_cell.angle_alpha   90.00
_cell.angle_beta   90.00
_cell.angle_gamma   90.00
#
_symmetry.space_group_name_H-M   'P 1'
#
loop_
_entity.id
_entity.type
_entity.pdbx_description
1 polymer ?
#
loop_
_entity_poly.entity_id
_entity_poly.type
_entity_poly.pdbx_seq_one_letter_code
_entity_poly.pdbx_strand_id
1 'polypeptide(L)'
;KLNQRKEDEYYGYLTKQKMTGLSPSEADTAKKEFKEFLNCAIAYLEKWFTSSEENWLFCLQPLSLHTAASQISYTDMENVVQRLNLIKWLQLLMDNMYDEFLAFKQVLHELEKAEDWKAKSTPLKWKTVFEATDTLPNMLSVLSFILSIPATTGYVEHIFSHMQNKWNDNRNGCSTELIKSELLVSLNFDLSCADFHTMVLKDRALLTTERRNQKYSWKSA
;
A
#
# COMPACT_ATOMS: atom_id res chain seq x y z
N LYS A 1 -16.64 13.06 0.81
CA LYS A 1 -16.48 13.59 -0.58
C LYS A 1 -17.57 13.11 -1.53
N LEU A 2 -17.85 11.80 -1.65
CA LEU A 2 -18.91 11.31 -2.56
C LEU A 2 -20.32 11.73 -2.13
N ASN A 3 -20.63 11.71 -0.83
CA ASN A 3 -21.90 12.24 -0.31
C ASN A 3 -22.12 13.71 -0.71
N GLN A 4 -21.13 14.57 -0.49
CA GLN A 4 -21.22 15.97 -0.92
C GLN A 4 -21.43 16.12 -2.43
N ARG A 5 -20.71 15.33 -3.27
CA ARG A 5 -20.93 15.36 -4.72
C ARG A 5 -22.34 14.93 -5.12
N LYS A 6 -22.94 14.00 -4.38
CA LYS A 6 -24.32 13.56 -4.58
C LYS A 6 -25.30 14.66 -4.21
N GLU A 7 -25.08 15.33 -3.07
CA GLU A 7 -25.90 16.46 -2.60
C GLU A 7 -25.84 17.66 -3.54
N ASP A 8 -24.64 18.00 -4.01
CA ASP A 8 -24.40 19.13 -4.92
C ASP A 8 -24.75 18.81 -6.39
N GLU A 9 -25.19 17.58 -6.69
CA GLU A 9 -25.36 17.04 -8.05
C GLU A 9 -24.13 17.30 -8.94
N TYR A 10 -22.93 17.14 -8.37
CA TYR A 10 -21.66 17.44 -9.03
C TYR A 10 -21.01 16.18 -9.62
N TYR A 11 -21.06 16.06 -10.95
CA TYR A 11 -20.52 14.93 -11.72
C TYR A 11 -19.21 15.26 -12.47
N GLY A 12 -18.59 16.39 -12.16
CA GLY A 12 -17.40 16.91 -12.83
C GLY A 12 -17.70 18.10 -13.75
N TYR A 13 -16.74 19.03 -13.83
CA TYR A 13 -16.90 20.28 -14.58
C TYR A 13 -17.17 20.06 -16.07
N LEU A 14 -16.38 19.19 -16.73
CA LEU A 14 -16.59 18.87 -18.15
C LEU A 14 -17.93 18.17 -18.39
N THR A 15 -18.34 17.28 -17.48
CA THR A 15 -19.67 16.63 -17.54
C THR A 15 -20.78 17.68 -17.49
N LYS A 16 -20.67 18.65 -16.57
CA LYS A 16 -21.62 19.76 -16.46
C LYS A 16 -21.69 20.60 -17.74
N GLN A 17 -20.55 20.89 -18.37
CA GLN A 17 -20.52 21.60 -19.66
C GLN A 17 -21.16 20.78 -20.79
N LYS A 18 -20.93 19.47 -20.85
CA LYS A 18 -21.57 18.64 -21.88
C LYS A 18 -23.08 18.54 -21.68
N MET A 19 -23.53 18.52 -20.43
CA MET A 19 -24.96 18.48 -20.11
C MET A 19 -25.74 19.71 -20.57
N THR A 20 -25.10 20.88 -20.69
CA THR A 20 -25.82 22.07 -21.20
C THR A 20 -26.18 21.98 -22.68
N GLY A 21 -25.54 21.06 -23.42
CA GLY A 21 -25.84 20.80 -24.83
C GLY A 21 -26.89 19.69 -25.05
N LEU A 22 -27.36 19.04 -23.98
CA LEU A 22 -28.37 17.98 -24.06
C LEU A 22 -29.79 18.56 -24.03
N SER A 23 -30.75 17.82 -24.57
CA SER A 23 -32.16 18.13 -24.32
C SER A 23 -32.49 17.96 -22.83
N PRO A 24 -33.55 18.61 -22.31
CA PRO A 24 -33.95 18.48 -20.90
C PRO A 24 -34.15 17.01 -20.46
N SER A 25 -34.77 16.19 -21.31
CA SER A 25 -35.03 14.77 -21.02
C SER A 25 -33.76 13.93 -20.95
N GLU A 26 -32.77 14.21 -21.81
CA GLU A 26 -31.48 13.50 -21.80
C GLU A 26 -30.63 13.94 -20.61
N ALA A 27 -30.64 15.23 -20.29
CA ALA A 27 -29.95 15.76 -19.12
C ALA A 27 -30.49 15.16 -17.82
N ASP A 28 -31.81 15.02 -17.68
CA ASP A 28 -32.43 14.41 -16.49
C ASP A 28 -32.13 12.91 -16.39
N THR A 29 -32.16 12.18 -17.51
CA THR A 29 -31.73 10.77 -17.55
C THR A 29 -30.28 10.63 -17.11
N ALA A 30 -29.37 11.44 -17.64
CA ALA A 30 -27.96 11.42 -17.28
C ALA A 30 -27.74 11.72 -15.79
N LYS A 31 -28.43 12.73 -15.22
CA LYS A 31 -28.37 13.02 -13.78
C LYS A 31 -28.79 11.82 -12.93
N LYS A 32 -29.88 11.16 -13.32
CA LYS A 32 -30.38 9.97 -12.62
C LYS A 32 -29.32 8.87 -12.64
N GLU A 33 -28.76 8.56 -13.80
CA GLU A 33 -27.71 7.54 -13.93
C GLU A 33 -26.46 7.88 -13.11
N PHE A 34 -25.99 9.13 -13.14
CA PHE A 34 -24.85 9.54 -12.32
C PHE A 34 -25.14 9.48 -10.82
N LYS A 35 -26.37 9.79 -10.40
CA LYS A 35 -26.80 9.67 -9.01
C LYS A 35 -26.87 8.20 -8.59
N GLU A 36 -27.37 7.32 -9.45
CA GLU A 36 -27.38 5.87 -9.25
C GLU A 36 -25.95 5.33 -9.08
N PHE A 37 -25.03 5.76 -9.94
CA PHE A 37 -23.61 5.41 -9.84
C PHE A 37 -23.00 5.86 -8.50
N LEU A 38 -23.25 7.10 -8.09
CA LEU A 38 -22.77 7.59 -6.79
C LEU A 38 -23.37 6.80 -5.63
N ASN A 39 -24.66 6.46 -5.68
CA ASN A 39 -25.30 5.61 -4.67
C ASN A 39 -24.66 4.22 -4.60
N CYS A 40 -24.40 3.58 -5.75
CA CYS A 40 -23.69 2.29 -5.79
C CYS A 40 -22.29 2.40 -5.18
N ALA A 41 -21.53 3.44 -5.54
CA ALA A 41 -20.19 3.65 -5.00
C ALA A 41 -20.20 3.90 -3.48
N ILE A 42 -21.14 4.72 -3.00
CA ILE A 42 -21.32 5.00 -1.56
C ILE A 42 -21.70 3.71 -0.83
N ALA A 43 -22.71 2.98 -1.30
CA ALA A 43 -23.16 1.73 -0.69
C ALA A 43 -22.06 0.67 -0.66
N TYR A 44 -21.23 0.59 -1.71
CA TYR A 44 -20.06 -0.30 -1.72
C TYR A 44 -19.05 0.08 -0.63
N LEU A 45 -18.70 1.36 -0.53
CA LEU A 45 -17.79 1.85 0.50
C LEU A 45 -18.35 1.67 1.90
N GLU A 46 -19.64 1.95 2.11
CA GLU A 46 -20.33 1.72 3.38
C GLU A 46 -20.45 0.24 3.73
N LYS A 47 -20.46 -0.67 2.75
CA LYS A 47 -20.48 -2.12 3.02
C LYS A 47 -19.11 -2.66 3.42
N TRP A 48 -18.04 -2.20 2.77
CA TRP A 48 -16.71 -2.82 2.88
C TRP A 48 -15.69 -1.97 3.68
N PHE A 49 -15.92 -0.67 3.77
CA PHE A 49 -15.01 0.33 4.34
C PHE A 49 -15.73 1.23 5.35
N THR A 50 -16.62 0.65 6.16
CA THR A 50 -17.26 1.37 7.27
C THR A 50 -16.22 2.02 8.17
N SER A 51 -16.47 3.25 8.60
CA SER A 51 -15.70 3.92 9.67
C SER A 51 -16.08 3.41 11.06
N SER A 52 -16.69 2.23 11.14
CA SER A 52 -17.04 1.58 12.41
C SER A 52 -15.79 1.01 13.05
N GLU A 53 -15.74 1.02 14.38
CA GLU A 53 -14.72 0.31 15.17
C GLU A 53 -14.73 -1.20 14.91
N GLU A 54 -15.80 -1.73 14.31
CA GLU A 54 -15.90 -3.12 13.85
C GLU A 54 -15.06 -3.42 12.59
N ASN A 55 -14.68 -2.40 11.81
CA ASN A 55 -13.83 -2.58 10.63
C ASN A 55 -12.37 -2.74 11.05
N TRP A 56 -11.69 -3.76 10.52
CA TRP A 56 -10.26 -3.96 10.80
C TRP A 56 -9.39 -2.81 10.29
N LEU A 57 -9.80 -2.10 9.24
CA LEU A 57 -9.09 -0.92 8.75
C LEU A 57 -9.08 0.23 9.76
N PHE A 58 -10.10 0.29 10.62
CA PHE A 58 -10.20 1.30 11.67
C PHE A 58 -9.06 1.14 12.70
N CYS A 59 -8.69 -0.09 13.04
CA CYS A 59 -7.60 -0.30 14.01
C CYS A 59 -6.21 0.11 13.47
N LEU A 60 -6.07 0.32 12.15
CA LEU A 60 -4.82 0.80 11.55
C LEU A 60 -4.64 2.31 11.66
N GLN A 61 -5.68 3.08 12.00
CA GLN A 61 -5.63 4.55 12.01
C GLN A 61 -4.46 5.11 12.84
N PRO A 62 -4.14 4.59 14.05
CA PRO A 62 -3.01 5.08 14.84
C PRO A 62 -1.66 4.94 14.12
N LEU A 63 -1.52 3.93 13.26
CA LEU A 63 -0.30 3.67 12.48
C LEU A 63 -0.12 4.65 11.31
N SER A 64 -1.06 5.55 11.07
CA SER A 64 -0.91 6.58 10.03
C SER A 64 0.13 7.65 10.40
N LEU A 65 0.44 7.79 11.71
CA LEU A 65 1.37 8.78 12.27
C LEU A 65 1.01 10.24 11.90
N HIS A 66 -0.26 10.53 11.62
CA HIS A 66 -0.74 11.90 11.39
C HIS A 66 -1.14 12.62 12.68
N THR A 67 -1.38 11.85 13.73
CA THR A 67 -1.59 12.29 15.11
C THR A 67 -0.25 12.42 15.83
N ALA A 68 -0.22 13.19 16.93
CA ALA A 68 1.00 13.36 17.72
C ALA A 68 1.44 12.05 18.40
N ALA A 69 2.73 11.93 18.73
CA ALA A 69 3.32 10.76 19.38
C ALA A 69 2.66 10.40 20.72
N SER A 70 2.12 11.41 21.41
CA SER A 70 1.37 11.24 22.65
C SER A 70 0.04 10.50 22.46
N GLN A 71 -0.51 10.50 21.25
CA GLN A 71 -1.81 9.92 20.93
C GLN A 71 -1.73 8.45 20.51
N ILE A 72 -0.56 7.94 20.13
CA ILE A 72 -0.35 6.52 19.86
C ILE A 72 0.02 5.78 21.16
N SER A 73 -0.65 4.66 21.42
CA SER A 73 -0.47 3.82 22.59
C SER A 73 0.00 2.42 22.21
N TYR A 74 0.56 1.69 23.17
CA TYR A 74 0.95 0.28 22.92
C TYR A 74 -0.28 -0.58 22.64
N THR A 75 -1.41 -0.27 23.29
CA THR A 75 -2.70 -0.92 23.05
C THR A 75 -3.15 -0.79 21.59
N ASP A 76 -2.81 0.29 20.90
CA ASP A 76 -3.09 0.41 19.46
C ASP A 76 -2.32 -0.64 18.64
N MET A 77 -1.03 -0.83 18.94
CA MET A 77 -0.21 -1.87 18.30
C MET A 77 -0.72 -3.28 18.62
N GLU A 78 -1.05 -3.51 19.89
CA GLU A 78 -1.62 -4.78 20.35
C GLU A 78 -2.93 -5.10 19.63
N ASN A 79 -3.85 -4.13 19.54
CA ASN A 79 -5.12 -4.27 18.85
C ASN A 79 -4.94 -4.65 17.37
N VAL A 80 -3.97 -4.03 16.69
CA VAL A 80 -3.65 -4.37 15.29
C VAL A 80 -3.16 -5.81 15.18
N VAL A 81 -2.19 -6.19 16.02
CA VAL A 81 -1.58 -7.52 16.02
C VAL A 81 -2.61 -8.61 16.32
N GLN A 82 -3.48 -8.40 17.31
CA GLN A 82 -4.53 -9.34 17.68
C GLN A 82 -5.60 -9.46 16.60
N ARG A 83 -6.10 -8.33 16.08
CA ARG A 83 -7.19 -8.31 15.11
C ARG A 83 -6.81 -8.93 13.77
N LEU A 84 -5.54 -8.79 13.38
CA LEU A 84 -4.97 -9.42 12.19
C LEU A 84 -4.38 -10.81 12.47
N ASN A 85 -4.44 -11.29 13.72
CA ASN A 85 -3.93 -12.58 14.16
C ASN A 85 -2.45 -12.82 13.76
N LEU A 86 -1.61 -11.80 13.93
CA LEU A 86 -0.24 -11.79 13.40
C LEU A 86 0.79 -12.49 14.28
N ILE A 87 0.50 -12.69 15.57
CA ILE A 87 1.47 -13.21 16.55
C ILE A 87 2.10 -14.51 16.07
N LYS A 88 1.27 -15.50 15.74
CA LYS A 88 1.76 -16.81 15.29
C LYS A 88 2.37 -16.76 13.89
N TRP A 89 1.80 -15.93 13.00
CA TRP A 89 2.19 -15.90 11.59
C TRP A 89 3.54 -15.21 11.38
N LEU A 90 3.80 -14.11 12.10
CA LEU A 90 5.07 -13.37 12.08
C LEU A 90 6.04 -13.80 13.19
N GLN A 91 5.66 -14.75 14.05
CA GLN A 91 6.44 -15.19 15.22
C GLN A 91 6.82 -14.02 16.14
N LEU A 92 5.86 -13.13 16.41
CA LEU A 92 6.09 -11.92 17.18
C LEU A 92 6.37 -12.23 18.64
N LEU A 93 7.36 -11.54 19.21
CA LEU A 93 7.67 -11.53 20.62
C LEU A 93 7.04 -10.28 21.25
N MET A 94 5.84 -10.41 21.82
CA MET A 94 5.04 -9.26 22.28
C MET A 94 5.71 -8.48 23.41
N ASP A 95 6.40 -9.16 24.33
CA ASP A 95 7.16 -8.49 25.40
C ASP A 95 8.28 -7.62 24.82
N ASN A 96 9.02 -8.14 23.83
CA ASN A 96 10.03 -7.35 23.14
C ASN A 96 9.39 -6.19 22.37
N MET A 97 8.23 -6.41 21.73
CA MET A 97 7.51 -5.35 21.01
C MET A 97 7.08 -4.20 21.92
N TYR A 98 6.84 -4.44 23.21
CA TYR A 98 6.60 -3.37 24.18
C TYR A 98 7.83 -2.48 24.36
N ASP A 99 9.02 -3.08 24.52
CA ASP A 99 10.27 -2.34 24.61
C ASP A 99 10.58 -1.57 23.32
N GLU A 100 10.34 -2.21 22.17
CA GLU A 100 10.43 -1.57 20.85
C GLU A 100 9.49 -0.36 20.78
N PHE A 101 8.25 -0.49 21.26
CA PHE A 101 7.29 0.58 21.25
C PHE A 101 7.73 1.79 22.09
N LEU A 102 8.40 1.56 23.23
CA LEU A 102 8.97 2.64 24.04
C LEU A 102 10.10 3.37 23.29
N ALA A 103 10.98 2.64 22.61
CA ALA A 103 12.03 3.22 21.77
C ALA A 103 11.43 4.00 20.60
N PHE A 104 10.43 3.44 19.92
CA PHE A 104 9.67 4.08 18.86
C PHE A 104 9.06 5.41 19.32
N LYS A 105 8.44 5.49 20.50
CA LYS A 105 7.88 6.75 21.00
C LYS A 105 8.92 7.86 21.14
N GLN A 106 10.12 7.51 21.61
CA GLN A 106 11.21 8.48 21.77
C GLN A 106 11.67 8.99 20.39
N VAL A 107 11.88 8.08 19.44
CA VAL A 107 12.24 8.41 18.05
C VAL A 107 11.17 9.28 17.40
N LEU A 108 9.90 8.90 17.51
CA LEU A 108 8.79 9.62 16.93
C LEU A 108 8.68 11.05 17.48
N HIS A 109 8.85 11.23 18.79
CA HIS A 109 8.82 12.55 19.43
C HIS A 109 9.89 13.51 18.87
N GLU A 110 11.09 13.01 18.55
CA GLU A 110 12.13 13.83 17.94
C GLU A 110 11.85 14.12 16.46
N LEU A 111 11.39 13.12 15.71
CA LEU A 111 11.06 13.28 14.28
C LEU A 111 9.88 14.25 14.06
N GLU A 112 8.92 14.30 14.98
CA GLU A 112 7.78 15.22 14.91
C GLU A 112 8.16 16.70 14.95
N LYS A 113 9.35 17.03 15.45
CA LYS A 113 9.87 18.41 15.51
C LYS A 113 10.36 18.91 14.16
N ALA A 114 10.63 18.01 13.20
CA ALA A 114 11.07 18.40 11.87
C ALA A 114 9.95 19.14 11.11
N GLU A 115 10.28 20.27 10.47
CA GLU A 115 9.29 21.11 9.77
C GLU A 115 8.54 20.34 8.67
N ASP A 116 9.21 19.41 8.00
CA ASP A 116 8.64 18.63 6.89
C ASP A 116 7.84 17.40 7.37
N TRP A 117 7.87 17.05 8.66
CA TRP A 117 7.23 15.83 9.19
C TRP A 117 5.75 15.76 8.84
N LYS A 118 5.02 16.86 9.02
CA LYS A 118 3.56 16.92 8.77
C LYS A 118 3.22 16.69 7.30
N ALA A 119 4.11 17.04 6.38
CA ALA A 119 3.92 16.89 4.94
C ALA A 119 4.26 15.48 4.43
N LYS A 120 5.04 14.69 5.18
CA LYS A 120 5.40 13.31 4.80
C LYS A 120 4.17 12.41 4.77
N SER A 121 4.11 11.53 3.78
CA SER A 121 3.14 10.43 3.71
C SER A 121 3.42 9.37 4.77
N THR A 122 2.43 8.55 5.14
CA THR A 122 2.59 7.46 6.12
C THR A 122 3.77 6.53 5.79
N PRO A 123 3.98 6.05 4.53
CA PRO A 123 5.14 5.23 4.22
C PRO A 123 6.48 5.95 4.45
N LEU A 124 6.57 7.23 4.08
CA LEU A 124 7.79 8.03 4.29
C LEU A 124 8.07 8.27 5.78
N LYS A 125 7.03 8.47 6.60
CA LYS A 125 7.18 8.58 8.05
C LYS A 125 7.75 7.32 8.67
N TRP A 126 7.18 6.16 8.35
CA TRP A 126 7.68 4.88 8.86
C TRP A 126 9.08 4.56 8.36
N LYS A 127 9.38 4.85 7.09
CA LYS A 127 10.75 4.76 6.57
C LYS A 127 11.71 5.60 7.42
N THR A 128 11.37 6.85 7.71
CA THR A 128 12.21 7.75 8.52
C THR A 128 12.41 7.21 9.94
N VAL A 129 11.38 6.60 10.54
CA VAL A 129 11.47 5.93 11.86
C VAL A 129 12.46 4.77 11.81
N PHE A 130 12.36 3.88 10.83
CA PHE A 130 13.25 2.72 10.72
C PHE A 130 14.68 3.09 10.29
N GLU A 131 14.87 4.20 9.58
CA GLU A 131 16.21 4.74 9.30
C GLU A 131 16.84 5.39 10.55
N ALA A 132 16.04 5.79 11.53
CA ALA A 132 16.51 6.41 12.77
C ALA A 132 16.85 5.40 13.87
N THR A 133 16.44 4.13 13.75
CA THR A 133 16.75 3.08 14.73
C THR A 133 16.63 1.68 14.16
N ASP A 134 17.57 0.80 14.54
CA ASP A 134 17.55 -0.63 14.21
C ASP A 134 16.84 -1.47 15.29
N THR A 135 16.34 -0.84 16.37
CA THR A 135 15.83 -1.54 17.56
C THR A 135 14.34 -1.89 17.47
N LEU A 136 13.75 -2.02 16.28
CA LEU A 136 12.30 -2.20 16.09
C LEU A 136 11.90 -3.43 15.22
N PRO A 137 12.52 -4.63 15.38
CA PRO A 137 12.30 -5.75 14.46
C PRO A 137 10.86 -6.32 14.46
N ASN A 138 10.17 -6.40 15.60
CA ASN A 138 8.78 -6.88 15.65
C ASN A 138 7.84 -5.85 15.03
N MET A 139 8.00 -4.56 15.35
CA MET A 139 7.22 -3.49 14.75
C MET A 139 7.43 -3.39 13.23
N LEU A 140 8.68 -3.54 12.77
CA LEU A 140 9.01 -3.58 11.34
C LEU A 140 8.29 -4.72 10.64
N SER A 141 8.25 -5.91 11.25
CA SER A 141 7.56 -7.07 10.69
C SER A 141 6.06 -6.83 10.53
N VAL A 142 5.42 -6.26 11.55
CA VAL A 142 3.99 -5.90 11.53
C VAL A 142 3.70 -4.87 10.44
N LEU A 143 4.49 -3.80 10.36
CA LEU A 143 4.26 -2.75 9.37
C LEU A 143 4.59 -3.18 7.95
N SER A 144 5.62 -3.98 7.76
CA SER A 144 5.94 -4.55 6.45
C SER A 144 4.78 -5.37 5.94
N PHE A 145 4.13 -6.17 6.81
CA PHE A 145 2.92 -6.89 6.44
C PHE A 145 1.78 -5.93 6.08
N ILE A 146 1.44 -4.97 6.94
CA ILE A 146 0.31 -4.05 6.72
C ILE A 146 0.49 -3.24 5.44
N LEU A 147 1.69 -2.69 5.21
CA LEU A 147 2.00 -1.90 4.02
C LEU A 147 2.10 -2.75 2.74
N SER A 148 2.25 -4.08 2.87
CA SER A 148 2.17 -5.00 1.74
C SER A 148 0.74 -5.33 1.32
N ILE A 149 -0.27 -5.01 2.14
CA ILE A 149 -1.67 -5.20 1.77
C ILE A 149 -2.03 -4.12 0.74
N PRO A 150 -2.34 -4.50 -0.51
CA PRO A 150 -2.66 -3.52 -1.53
C PRO A 150 -3.97 -2.80 -1.15
N ALA A 151 -3.91 -1.46 -1.09
CA ALA A 151 -5.08 -0.63 -0.76
C ALA A 151 -6.21 -0.72 -1.80
N THR A 152 -5.93 -1.26 -2.98
CA THR A 152 -6.90 -1.45 -4.07
C THR A 152 -6.64 -2.77 -4.79
N THR A 153 -7.70 -3.36 -5.36
CA THR A 153 -7.55 -4.48 -6.29
C THR A 153 -6.82 -4.05 -7.55
N GLY A 154 -6.76 -2.75 -7.88
CA GLY A 154 -6.11 -2.24 -9.09
C GLY A 154 -4.66 -2.68 -9.25
N TYR A 155 -3.88 -2.75 -8.16
CA TYR A 155 -2.51 -3.29 -8.23
C TYR A 155 -2.50 -4.80 -8.52
N VAL A 156 -3.38 -5.55 -7.88
CA VAL A 156 -3.54 -6.99 -8.10
C VAL A 156 -4.06 -7.29 -9.52
N GLU A 157 -5.02 -6.51 -10.01
CA GLU A 157 -5.56 -6.56 -11.37
C GLU A 157 -4.50 -6.18 -12.39
N HIS A 158 -3.63 -5.21 -12.07
CA HIS A 158 -2.48 -4.87 -12.89
C HIS A 158 -1.47 -6.02 -12.96
N ILE A 159 -1.17 -6.67 -11.83
CA ILE A 159 -0.35 -7.89 -11.80
C ILE A 159 -1.01 -8.98 -12.63
N PHE A 160 -2.31 -9.24 -12.48
CA PHE A 160 -3.03 -10.25 -13.27
C PHE A 160 -3.06 -9.92 -14.76
N SER A 161 -3.18 -8.65 -15.12
CA SER A 161 -3.08 -8.20 -16.51
C SER A 161 -1.68 -8.45 -17.08
N HIS A 162 -0.63 -8.15 -16.30
CA HIS A 162 0.75 -8.48 -16.68
C HIS A 162 0.99 -9.99 -16.76
N MET A 163 0.43 -10.76 -15.83
CA MET A 163 0.46 -12.22 -15.85
C MET A 163 -0.20 -12.75 -17.12
N GLN A 164 -1.41 -12.29 -17.46
CA GLN A 164 -2.13 -12.70 -18.65
C GLN A 164 -1.38 -12.34 -19.94
N ASN A 165 -0.75 -11.16 -19.99
CA ASN A 165 0.07 -10.75 -21.13
C ASN A 165 1.32 -11.64 -21.30
N LYS A 166 1.93 -12.08 -20.19
CA LYS A 166 3.13 -12.95 -20.22
C LYS A 166 2.78 -14.43 -20.38
N TRP A 167 1.61 -14.85 -19.89
CA TRP A 167 1.05 -16.19 -19.95
C TRP A 167 -0.02 -16.26 -21.03
N ASN A 168 0.40 -16.23 -22.30
CA ASN A 168 -0.48 -16.34 -23.45
C ASN A 168 -0.08 -17.53 -24.33
N ASP A 169 -1.00 -17.98 -25.19
CA ASP A 169 -0.81 -19.17 -26.03
C ASP A 169 0.35 -19.04 -27.03
N ASN A 170 0.80 -17.82 -27.32
CA ASN A 170 1.98 -17.57 -28.17
C ASN A 170 3.30 -17.76 -27.39
N ARG A 171 3.25 -17.83 -26.06
CA ARG A 171 4.40 -18.09 -25.15
C ARG A 171 4.29 -19.46 -24.46
N ASN A 172 3.62 -20.41 -25.10
CA ASN A 172 3.25 -21.78 -24.64
C ASN A 172 4.39 -22.74 -24.22
N GLY A 173 5.61 -22.24 -23.96
CA GLY A 173 6.75 -23.02 -23.44
C GLY A 173 7.41 -22.43 -22.19
N CYS A 174 6.88 -21.34 -21.62
CA CYS A 174 7.47 -20.74 -20.42
C CYS A 174 7.07 -21.51 -19.16
N SER A 175 8.04 -21.84 -18.30
CA SER A 175 7.74 -22.43 -16.99
C SER A 175 7.08 -21.39 -16.08
N THR A 176 6.31 -21.86 -15.10
CA THR A 176 5.71 -21.01 -14.06
C THR A 176 6.76 -20.20 -13.31
N GLU A 177 7.93 -20.80 -13.05
CA GLU A 177 9.04 -20.13 -12.38
C GLU A 177 9.61 -18.98 -13.21
N LEU A 178 9.79 -19.16 -14.53
CA LEU A 178 10.25 -18.11 -15.42
C LEU A 178 9.29 -16.91 -15.43
N ILE A 179 7.99 -17.18 -15.50
CA ILE A 179 6.96 -16.15 -15.52
C ILE A 179 6.92 -15.39 -14.20
N LYS A 180 7.07 -16.10 -13.06
CA LYS A 180 7.20 -15.49 -11.74
C LYS A 180 8.42 -14.58 -11.66
N SER A 181 9.59 -15.03 -12.11
CA SER A 181 10.80 -14.19 -12.14
C SER A 181 10.64 -12.97 -13.03
N GLU A 182 10.02 -13.12 -14.20
CA GLU A 182 9.80 -12.01 -15.14
C GLU A 182 8.86 -10.96 -14.56
N LEU A 183 7.81 -11.37 -13.83
CA LEU A 183 6.91 -10.47 -13.12
C LEU A 183 7.64 -9.72 -12.01
N LEU A 184 8.44 -10.42 -11.19
CA LEU A 184 9.21 -9.79 -10.13
C LEU A 184 10.15 -8.71 -10.69
N VAL A 185 10.83 -8.98 -11.81
CA VAL A 185 11.69 -7.97 -12.43
C VAL A 185 10.86 -6.81 -13.00
N SER A 186 9.80 -7.10 -13.76
CA SER A 186 9.00 -6.06 -14.44
C SER A 186 8.26 -5.13 -13.48
N LEU A 187 7.87 -5.63 -12.29
CA LEU A 187 7.09 -4.87 -11.31
C LEU A 187 7.96 -4.07 -10.33
N ASN A 188 9.19 -4.52 -10.05
CA ASN A 188 10.05 -3.90 -9.03
C ASN A 188 11.14 -3.00 -9.62
N PHE A 189 11.42 -3.10 -10.92
CA PHE A 189 12.42 -2.28 -11.60
C PHE A 189 11.76 -1.43 -12.69
N ASP A 190 11.65 -0.13 -12.43
CA ASP A 190 11.19 0.85 -13.41
C ASP A 190 12.36 1.25 -14.35
N LEU A 191 12.88 0.26 -15.08
CA LEU A 191 14.00 0.41 -16.02
C LEU A 191 13.66 -0.24 -17.35
N SER A 192 14.15 0.34 -18.45
CA SER A 192 14.13 -0.36 -19.73
C SER A 192 15.01 -1.63 -19.64
N CYS A 193 14.76 -2.62 -20.51
CA CYS A 193 15.61 -3.81 -20.55
C CYS A 193 17.11 -3.47 -20.75
N ALA A 194 17.41 -2.42 -21.53
CA ALA A 194 18.78 -1.97 -21.76
C ALA A 194 19.40 -1.35 -20.50
N ASP A 195 18.63 -0.54 -19.78
CA ASP A 195 19.09 0.11 -18.54
C ASP A 195 19.23 -0.90 -17.41
N PHE A 196 18.28 -1.83 -17.29
CA PHE A 196 18.34 -2.93 -16.33
C PHE A 196 19.56 -3.82 -16.60
N HIS A 197 19.80 -4.20 -17.86
CA HIS A 197 20.99 -4.95 -18.25
C HIS A 197 22.28 -4.20 -17.88
N THR A 198 22.33 -2.90 -18.17
CA THR A 198 23.49 -2.05 -17.83
C THR A 198 23.68 -1.94 -16.31
N MET A 199 22.59 -1.83 -15.54
CA MET A 199 22.61 -1.80 -14.08
C MET A 199 23.17 -3.11 -13.53
N VAL A 200 22.66 -4.25 -13.99
CA VAL A 200 23.12 -5.58 -13.57
C VAL A 200 24.60 -5.79 -13.90
N LEU A 201 25.06 -5.34 -15.06
CA LEU A 201 26.48 -5.43 -15.45
C LEU A 201 27.42 -4.63 -14.55
N LYS A 202 26.91 -3.55 -13.93
CA LYS A 202 27.69 -2.71 -13.01
C LYS A 202 27.77 -3.34 -11.60
N ASP A 203 26.83 -4.20 -11.23
CA ASP A 203 26.82 -4.88 -9.93
C ASP A 203 27.69 -6.14 -9.97
N ARG A 204 29.01 -5.95 -9.79
CA ARG A 204 29.98 -7.06 -9.77
C ARG A 204 29.73 -8.06 -8.65
N ALA A 205 29.13 -7.63 -7.54
CA ALA A 205 28.82 -8.51 -6.42
C ALA A 205 27.71 -9.49 -6.82
N LEU A 206 26.61 -8.98 -7.38
CA LEU A 206 25.53 -9.79 -7.94
C LEU A 206 26.05 -10.80 -8.96
N LEU A 207 26.84 -10.35 -9.95
CA LEU A 207 27.39 -11.22 -11.00
C LEU A 207 28.30 -12.33 -10.46
N THR A 208 29.11 -12.00 -9.44
CA THR A 208 30.03 -12.97 -8.82
C THR A 208 29.25 -14.03 -8.03
N THR A 209 28.19 -13.61 -7.33
CA THR A 209 27.31 -14.50 -6.59
C THR A 209 26.52 -15.43 -7.51
N GLU A 210 25.89 -14.89 -8.56
CA GLU A 210 25.18 -15.66 -9.59
C GLU A 210 26.10 -16.72 -10.18
N ARG A 211 27.32 -16.34 -10.58
CA ARG A 211 28.32 -17.29 -11.10
C ARG A 211 28.68 -18.40 -10.11
N ARG A 212 28.57 -18.15 -8.80
CA ARG A 212 28.85 -19.11 -7.73
C ARG A 212 27.61 -19.92 -7.31
N ASN A 213 26.45 -19.73 -7.96
CA ASN A 213 25.17 -20.34 -7.58
C ASN A 213 24.79 -20.13 -6.10
N GLN A 214 25.20 -19.00 -5.52
CA GLN A 214 24.90 -18.70 -4.11
C GLN A 214 23.50 -18.08 -3.99
N LYS A 215 22.59 -18.74 -3.26
CA LYS A 215 21.22 -18.25 -3.04
C LYS A 215 21.16 -17.23 -1.90
N TYR A 216 20.74 -16.00 -2.20
CA TYR A 216 20.18 -14.93 -1.34
C TYR A 216 20.93 -14.52 -0.05
N SER A 217 22.02 -15.15 0.35
CA SER A 217 22.72 -14.88 1.61
C SER A 217 23.74 -13.74 1.57
N TRP A 218 24.00 -13.18 0.40
CA TRP A 218 25.07 -12.19 0.18
C TRP A 218 24.61 -10.74 0.33
N LYS A 219 23.31 -10.50 0.36
CA LYS A 219 22.71 -9.18 0.57
C LYS A 219 22.03 -9.19 1.94
N SER A 220 22.74 -8.74 2.96
CA SER A 220 22.12 -8.33 4.22
C SER A 220 21.15 -7.18 3.89
N ALA A 221 19.93 -7.22 4.43
CA ALA A 221 19.00 -6.11 4.36
C ALA A 221 19.61 -4.84 4.96
#